data_AF-A0A849SDC1-F1
#
_entry.id   AF-A0A849SDC1-F1
#
_cell.length_a   1.000
_cell.length_b   1.000
_cell.length_c   1.000
_cell.angle_alpha   90.00
_cell.angle_beta   90.00
_cell.angle_gamma   90.00
#
_symmetry.space_group_name_H-M   'P 1'
#
loop_
_entity.id
_entity.type
_entity.pdbx_description
1 polymer ?
#
loop_
_entity_poly.entity_id
_entity_poly.type
_entity_poly.pdbx_seq_one_letter_code
_entity_poly.pdbx_strand_id
1 'polypeptide(L)'
;TRATNCETCHNTTSFSGAKMNHTGIVNGCTNCHTKDKPTNHTGTRATNCETCHNTTSFSGAKMNHTGIVNGCTNCHTKDKPTNHTGSRAINCENCHNTTSFSGAKMNHTGIINGCVSCHTKDKPTNHTGTRATNCESCHNTTSFGNAKMNHTGITSGCASCHTKDKPTSHIGTNTANCENCHNTTSFGNARMNHTGIVSGCATCHNGKFAEGKEGDHPTTAADCSQCHNTRTFDK
;
A
#
# COMPACT_ATOMS: atom_id res chain seq x y z
N THR A 1 46.04 3.20 8.74
CA THR A 1 44.82 2.38 8.99
C THR A 1 45.21 0.92 8.92
N ARG A 2 44.77 0.08 9.88
CA ARG A 2 45.01 -1.37 9.85
C ARG A 2 44.13 -1.97 8.75
N ALA A 3 44.72 -2.42 7.65
CA ALA A 3 44.02 -3.17 6.61
C ALA A 3 43.52 -4.50 7.19
N THR A 4 42.30 -4.91 6.84
CA THR A 4 41.74 -6.21 7.25
C THR A 4 42.33 -7.39 6.49
N ASN A 5 42.98 -7.15 5.34
CA ASN A 5 43.71 -8.15 4.57
C ASN A 5 45.20 -7.78 4.47
N CYS A 6 46.02 -8.40 5.32
CA CYS A 6 47.47 -8.20 5.33
C CYS A 6 48.15 -8.73 4.05
N GLU A 7 47.57 -9.77 3.44
CA GLU A 7 48.09 -10.48 2.25
C GLU A 7 48.11 -9.61 0.98
N THR A 8 47.31 -8.54 0.93
CA THR A 8 47.32 -7.58 -0.18
C THR A 8 48.52 -6.63 -0.13
N CYS A 9 49.14 -6.47 1.04
CA CYS A 9 50.25 -5.53 1.28
C CYS A 9 51.56 -6.21 1.70
N HIS A 10 51.49 -7.44 2.23
CA HIS A 10 52.63 -8.19 2.75
C HIS A 10 52.69 -9.56 2.09
N ASN A 11 53.87 -9.92 1.57
CA ASN A 11 54.19 -11.31 1.27
C ASN A 11 54.93 -11.93 2.46
N THR A 12 54.93 -13.27 2.56
CA THR A 12 55.53 -14.02 3.68
C THR A 12 57.05 -13.86 3.81
N THR A 13 57.69 -13.14 2.88
CA THR A 13 59.16 -12.99 2.81
C THR A 13 59.68 -11.62 3.24
N SER A 14 58.84 -10.61 3.49
CA SER A 14 59.29 -9.28 3.93
C SER A 14 58.21 -8.50 4.69
N PHE A 15 58.24 -8.59 6.02
CA PHE A 15 57.32 -7.88 6.92
C PHE A 15 57.81 -6.47 7.35
N SER A 16 59.06 -6.13 7.08
CA SER A 16 59.69 -4.86 7.45
C SER A 16 60.09 -4.06 6.21
N GLY A 17 59.73 -2.77 6.15
CA GLY A 17 60.18 -1.84 5.10
C GLY A 17 59.31 -1.73 3.85
N ALA A 18 58.21 -2.48 3.75
CA ALA A 18 57.27 -2.36 2.63
C ALA A 18 56.58 -0.99 2.63
N LYS A 19 56.83 -0.18 1.59
CA LYS A 19 56.05 1.04 1.33
C LYS A 19 54.76 0.64 0.63
N MET A 20 53.65 1.23 1.06
CA MET A 20 52.34 1.02 0.42
C MET A 20 52.42 1.39 -1.07
N ASN A 21 52.05 0.44 -1.93
CA ASN A 21 52.00 0.60 -3.37
C ASN A 21 50.58 0.34 -3.86
N HIS A 22 49.99 1.31 -4.58
CA HIS A 22 48.65 1.20 -5.12
C HIS A 22 48.60 0.63 -6.55
N THR A 23 49.75 0.27 -7.14
CA THR A 23 49.82 -0.37 -8.46
C THR A 23 49.04 -1.67 -8.48
N GLY A 24 48.13 -1.82 -9.45
CA GLY A 24 47.27 -3.00 -9.60
C GLY A 24 46.01 -3.00 -8.72
N ILE A 25 45.86 -2.04 -7.80
CA ILE A 25 44.64 -1.89 -7.00
C ILE A 25 43.62 -1.10 -7.81
N VAL A 26 42.52 -1.77 -8.20
CA VAL A 26 41.45 -1.17 -9.01
C VAL A 26 40.10 -1.09 -8.28
N ASN A 27 39.95 -1.76 -7.13
CA ASN A 27 38.72 -1.78 -6.33
C ASN A 27 39.03 -2.02 -4.84
N GLY A 28 37.99 -1.97 -3.99
CA GLY A 28 38.10 -2.35 -2.58
C GLY A 28 38.86 -1.33 -1.71
N CYS A 29 38.90 -0.06 -2.12
CA CYS A 29 39.66 0.99 -1.43
C CYS A 29 39.25 1.13 0.05
N THR A 30 37.98 0.90 0.37
CA THR A 30 37.44 0.97 1.75
C THR A 30 38.02 -0.08 2.69
N ASN A 31 38.65 -1.14 2.17
CA ASN A 31 39.33 -2.15 2.99
C ASN A 31 40.57 -1.59 3.69
N CYS A 32 41.13 -0.50 3.16
CA CYS A 32 42.32 0.17 3.69
C CYS A 32 42.04 1.62 4.11
N HIS A 33 41.21 2.34 3.35
CA HIS A 33 40.97 3.78 3.50
C HIS A 33 39.59 4.05 4.10
N THR A 34 39.47 3.89 5.41
CA THR A 34 38.20 4.04 6.14
C THR A 34 37.93 5.44 6.66
N LYS A 35 38.94 6.33 6.66
CA LYS A 35 38.86 7.68 7.24
C LYS A 35 39.31 8.81 6.30
N ASP A 36 39.63 8.48 5.06
CA ASP A 36 40.26 9.41 4.13
C ASP A 36 39.25 10.34 3.44
N LYS A 37 37.95 10.21 3.77
CA LYS A 37 36.89 11.07 3.25
C LYS A 37 36.94 12.45 3.94
N PRO A 38 37.09 13.56 3.20
CA PRO A 38 36.96 14.90 3.76
C PRO A 38 35.56 15.15 4.33
N THR A 39 35.44 16.07 5.28
CA THR A 39 34.15 16.46 5.90
C THR A 39 33.12 16.99 4.91
N ASN A 40 33.56 17.58 3.80
CA ASN A 40 32.69 18.15 2.74
C ASN A 40 32.44 17.18 1.56
N HIS A 41 32.78 15.90 1.69
CA HIS A 41 32.57 14.92 0.62
C HIS A 41 31.06 14.69 0.39
N THR A 42 30.57 14.96 -0.82
CA THR A 42 29.17 14.76 -1.21
C THR A 42 28.89 13.27 -1.50
N GLY A 43 27.66 12.80 -1.25
CA GLY A 43 27.26 11.40 -1.38
C GLY A 43 27.43 10.58 -0.09
N THR A 44 26.33 10.08 0.47
CA THR A 44 26.34 9.50 1.82
C THR A 44 26.94 8.10 1.91
N ARG A 45 27.25 7.43 0.79
CA ARG A 45 27.71 6.04 0.86
C ARG A 45 28.32 5.50 -0.43
N ALA A 46 29.18 6.27 -1.11
CA ALA A 46 30.07 5.63 -2.09
C ALA A 46 31.00 4.67 -1.32
N THR A 47 30.59 3.42 -1.17
CA THR A 47 31.44 2.30 -0.73
C THR A 47 32.45 1.94 -1.82
N ASN A 48 32.16 2.34 -3.05
CA ASN A 48 32.98 2.04 -4.23
C ASN A 48 33.70 3.32 -4.66
N CYS A 49 34.78 3.67 -3.95
CA CYS A 49 35.58 4.87 -4.24
C CYS A 49 36.10 4.86 -5.68
N GLU A 50 36.42 3.68 -6.21
CA GLU A 50 36.87 3.40 -7.57
C GLU A 50 35.90 3.85 -8.68
N THR A 51 34.65 4.15 -8.34
CA THR A 51 33.69 4.73 -9.31
C THR A 51 34.06 6.17 -9.68
N CYS A 52 34.72 6.88 -8.77
CA CYS A 52 35.05 8.31 -8.93
C CYS A 52 36.55 8.61 -8.82
N HIS A 53 37.29 7.78 -8.09
CA HIS A 53 38.70 7.96 -7.80
C HIS A 53 39.52 6.86 -8.47
N ASN A 54 40.74 7.19 -8.87
CA ASN A 54 41.74 6.20 -9.26
C ASN A 54 43.03 6.45 -8.47
N THR A 55 43.93 5.47 -8.50
CA THR A 55 45.16 5.48 -7.71
C THR A 55 46.20 6.48 -8.22
N THR A 56 46.05 6.98 -9.45
CA THR A 56 46.95 7.97 -10.07
C THR A 56 46.51 9.42 -9.86
N SER A 57 45.23 9.67 -9.58
CA SER A 57 44.67 11.00 -9.39
C SER A 57 43.49 10.94 -8.42
N PHE A 58 43.82 10.75 -7.14
CA PHE A 58 42.82 10.59 -6.09
C PHE A 58 42.12 11.91 -5.71
N SER A 59 42.84 13.03 -5.79
CA SER A 59 42.31 14.37 -5.52
C SER A 59 41.78 15.03 -6.80
N GLY A 60 40.81 15.94 -6.63
CA GLY A 60 40.25 16.73 -7.74
C GLY A 60 39.14 16.06 -8.53
N ALA A 61 38.75 14.82 -8.20
CA ALA A 61 37.56 14.18 -8.74
C ALA A 61 36.33 15.05 -8.46
N LYS A 62 35.66 15.49 -9.53
CA LYS A 62 34.40 16.24 -9.44
C LYS A 62 33.26 15.27 -9.70
N MET A 63 32.18 15.41 -8.94
CA MET A 63 30.95 14.67 -9.22
C MET A 63 30.48 15.00 -10.64
N ASN A 64 30.30 13.97 -11.46
CA ASN A 64 29.72 14.07 -12.79
C ASN A 64 28.44 13.24 -12.85
N HIS A 65 27.32 13.87 -13.20
CA HIS A 65 26.04 13.19 -13.34
C HIS A 65 25.82 12.55 -14.72
N THR A 66 26.76 12.69 -15.66
CA THR A 66 26.70 12.03 -16.97
C THR A 66 26.57 10.52 -16.81
N GLY A 67 25.54 9.94 -17.45
CA GLY A 67 25.26 8.50 -17.39
C GLY A 67 24.46 8.04 -16.16
N ILE A 68 24.22 8.94 -15.19
CA ILE A 68 23.35 8.64 -14.04
C ILE A 68 21.90 8.92 -14.46
N VAL A 69 21.12 7.86 -14.57
CA VAL A 69 19.69 7.93 -14.94
C VAL A 69 18.77 7.38 -13.84
N ASN A 70 19.32 6.77 -12.80
CA ASN A 70 18.60 6.20 -11.66
C ASN A 70 19.47 6.18 -10.40
N GLY A 71 18.84 5.92 -9.24
CA GLY A 71 19.53 5.75 -7.97
C GLY A 71 19.99 7.07 -7.33
N CYS A 72 19.32 8.19 -7.61
CA CYS A 72 19.65 9.50 -7.03
C CYS A 72 19.73 9.48 -5.50
N THR A 73 18.85 8.69 -4.86
CA THR A 73 18.78 8.53 -3.40
C THR A 73 20.01 7.85 -2.79
N ASN A 74 20.86 7.20 -3.59
CA ASN A 74 22.15 6.67 -3.15
C ASN A 74 23.14 7.80 -2.76
N CYS A 75 22.95 8.99 -3.32
CA CYS A 75 23.80 10.15 -3.10
C CYS A 75 23.05 11.27 -2.37
N HIS A 76 21.82 11.57 -2.80
CA HIS A 76 21.00 12.70 -2.37
C HIS A 76 19.92 12.24 -1.38
N THR A 77 20.19 12.39 -0.09
CA THR A 77 19.26 11.96 0.99
C THR A 77 18.55 13.11 1.69
N LYS A 78 19.00 14.36 1.47
CA LYS A 78 18.49 15.56 2.17
C LYS A 78 18.13 16.72 1.26
N ASP A 79 18.23 16.52 -0.05
CA ASP A 79 18.09 17.58 -1.05
C ASP A 79 16.62 17.92 -1.37
N LYS A 80 15.69 17.16 -0.78
CA LYS A 80 14.24 17.38 -0.92
C LYS A 80 13.80 18.63 -0.13
N PRO A 81 13.21 19.65 -0.78
CA PRO A 81 12.60 20.78 -0.08
C PRO A 81 11.42 20.36 0.82
N THR A 82 11.17 21.13 1.88
CA THR A 82 10.08 20.87 2.84
C THR A 82 8.69 20.81 2.18
N ASN A 83 8.45 21.58 1.13
CA ASN A 83 7.17 21.68 0.41
C ASN A 83 7.05 20.74 -0.79
N HIS A 84 7.97 19.79 -0.97
CA HIS A 84 7.95 18.90 -2.13
C HIS A 84 6.82 17.87 -2.04
N THR A 85 5.91 17.92 -3.01
CA THR A 85 4.71 17.07 -3.14
C THR A 85 5.08 15.61 -3.40
N GLY A 86 4.27 14.68 -2.90
CA GLY A 86 4.57 13.23 -2.92
C GLY A 86 5.44 12.84 -1.73
N SER A 87 4.85 12.09 -0.79
CA SER A 87 5.55 11.66 0.43
C SER A 87 6.66 10.64 0.15
N ARG A 88 6.77 10.14 -1.08
CA ARG A 88 7.61 8.99 -1.41
C ARG A 88 7.97 8.87 -2.89
N ALA A 89 8.36 9.95 -3.55
CA ALA A 89 9.11 9.83 -4.80
C ALA A 89 10.50 9.24 -4.46
N ILE A 90 10.56 7.93 -4.20
CA ILE A 90 11.82 7.19 -4.06
C ILE A 90 12.57 7.22 -5.41
N ASN A 91 11.83 7.42 -6.50
CA ASN A 91 12.34 7.51 -7.85
C ASN A 91 12.30 8.98 -8.30
N CYS A 92 13.32 9.76 -7.91
CA CYS A 92 13.49 11.16 -8.33
C CYS A 92 13.45 11.30 -9.86
N GLU A 93 13.87 10.27 -10.57
CA GLU A 93 14.12 10.21 -12.00
C GLU A 93 12.83 10.13 -12.82
N ASN A 94 11.70 9.90 -12.16
CA ASN A 94 10.38 10.03 -12.77
C ASN A 94 10.02 11.50 -13.06
N CYS A 95 10.64 12.45 -12.36
CA CYS A 95 10.31 13.88 -12.45
C CYS A 95 11.53 14.75 -12.76
N HIS A 96 12.69 14.37 -12.25
CA HIS A 96 13.94 15.12 -12.35
C HIS A 96 14.88 14.44 -13.34
N ASN A 97 15.68 15.25 -14.03
CA ASN A 97 16.82 14.78 -14.78
C ASN A 97 18.08 15.55 -14.36
N THR A 98 19.23 15.03 -14.74
CA THR A 98 20.54 15.57 -14.35
C THR A 98 20.92 16.86 -15.07
N THR A 99 20.22 17.23 -16.14
CA THR A 99 20.46 18.46 -16.91
C THR A 99 19.61 19.65 -16.46
N SER A 100 18.44 19.41 -15.85
CA SER A 100 17.52 20.43 -15.36
C SER A 100 16.77 19.89 -14.15
N PHE A 101 17.46 19.85 -13.00
CA PHE A 101 16.92 19.28 -11.78
C PHE A 101 15.84 20.18 -11.14
N SER A 102 15.97 21.50 -11.28
CA SER A 102 15.01 22.48 -10.78
C SER A 102 13.86 22.73 -11.77
N GLY A 103 12.72 23.16 -11.25
CA GLY A 103 11.56 23.54 -12.07
C GLY A 103 10.67 22.38 -12.51
N ALA A 104 11.00 21.13 -12.13
CA ALA A 104 10.12 19.99 -12.35
C ALA A 104 8.74 20.26 -11.71
N LYS A 105 7.70 20.23 -12.55
CA LYS A 105 6.32 20.33 -12.09
C LYS A 105 5.72 18.94 -12.06
N MET A 106 4.95 18.65 -11.02
CA MET A 106 4.15 17.44 -11.00
C MET A 106 3.20 17.44 -12.21
N ASN A 107 3.22 16.34 -12.95
CA ASN A 107 2.34 16.09 -14.08
C ASN A 107 1.81 14.65 -13.98
N HIS A 108 0.50 14.49 -14.15
CA HIS A 108 -0.15 13.18 -14.14
C HIS A 108 -0.16 12.50 -15.52
N THR A 109 0.41 13.12 -16.56
CA THR A 109 0.49 12.55 -17.91
C THR A 109 1.24 11.22 -17.89
N GLY A 110 0.64 10.17 -18.45
CA GLY A 110 1.20 8.81 -18.46
C GLY A 110 1.01 8.03 -17.16
N ILE A 111 0.51 8.65 -16.09
CA ILE A 111 0.15 7.96 -14.85
C ILE A 111 -1.26 7.39 -15.00
N ILE A 112 -1.34 6.08 -15.19
CA ILE A 112 -2.62 5.36 -15.30
C ILE A 112 -2.89 4.48 -14.08
N ASN A 113 -1.90 4.23 -13.22
CA ASN A 113 -2.01 3.37 -12.05
C ASN A 113 -1.08 3.81 -10.91
N GLY A 114 -1.27 3.18 -9.74
CA GLY A 114 -0.41 3.38 -8.59
C GLY A 114 -0.60 4.74 -7.91
N CYS A 115 -1.80 5.35 -8.01
CA CYS A 115 -2.07 6.68 -7.47
C CYS A 115 -1.73 6.78 -5.96
N VAL A 116 -1.97 5.70 -5.21
CA VAL A 116 -1.71 5.63 -3.76
C VAL A 116 -0.22 5.68 -3.40
N SER A 117 0.68 5.49 -4.36
CA SER A 117 2.12 5.67 -4.14
C SER A 117 2.47 7.14 -3.85
N CYS A 118 1.66 8.07 -4.38
CA CYS A 118 1.81 9.51 -4.19
C CYS A 118 0.73 10.07 -3.25
N HIS A 119 -0.53 9.69 -3.44
CA HIS A 119 -1.71 10.24 -2.77
C HIS A 119 -2.15 9.36 -1.60
N THR A 120 -1.58 9.60 -0.43
CA THR A 120 -1.86 8.81 0.79
C THR A 120 -2.89 9.44 1.72
N LYS A 121 -3.17 10.74 1.58
CA LYS A 121 -4.02 11.51 2.49
C LYS A 121 -5.13 12.33 1.79
N ASP A 122 -5.30 12.11 0.50
CA ASP A 122 -6.15 12.94 -0.36
C ASP A 122 -7.61 12.47 -0.36
N LYS A 123 -7.92 11.36 0.33
CA LYS A 123 -9.29 10.88 0.47
C LYS A 123 -10.07 11.79 1.43
N PRO A 124 -11.19 12.42 1.00
CA PRO A 124 -12.05 13.19 1.89
C PRO A 124 -12.75 12.29 2.91
N THR A 125 -13.20 12.87 4.02
CA THR A 125 -13.89 12.16 5.11
C THR A 125 -15.14 11.40 4.66
N ASN A 126 -15.81 11.90 3.62
CA ASN A 126 -17.05 11.32 3.08
C ASN A 126 -16.82 10.38 1.88
N HIS A 127 -15.58 9.93 1.64
CA HIS A 127 -15.28 9.02 0.53
C HIS A 127 -15.95 7.66 0.76
N THR A 128 -16.97 7.35 -0.03
CA THR A 128 -17.68 6.05 0.00
C THR A 128 -16.81 4.94 -0.61
N GLY A 129 -16.88 3.73 -0.06
CA GLY A 129 -16.04 2.59 -0.46
C GLY A 129 -14.82 2.43 0.45
N THR A 130 -14.68 1.27 1.07
CA THR A 130 -13.53 0.91 1.90
C THR A 130 -12.27 0.97 1.06
N ARG A 131 -11.38 1.92 1.38
CA ARG A 131 -9.94 1.88 1.07
C ARG A 131 -9.61 1.30 -0.30
N ALA A 132 -10.24 1.75 -1.38
CA ALA A 132 -9.75 1.41 -2.71
C ALA A 132 -8.30 1.90 -2.78
N THR A 133 -7.36 0.96 -2.68
CA THR A 133 -5.93 1.17 -2.90
C THR A 133 -5.66 1.38 -4.39
N ASN A 134 -6.64 0.99 -5.21
CA ASN A 134 -6.71 1.23 -6.63
C ASN A 134 -7.69 2.39 -6.87
N CYS A 135 -7.18 3.62 -6.85
CA CYS A 135 -7.99 4.83 -7.08
C CYS A 135 -8.41 4.92 -8.55
N GLU A 136 -7.54 4.47 -9.44
CA GLU A 136 -7.63 4.49 -10.88
C GLU A 136 -8.76 3.60 -11.45
N SER A 137 -9.32 2.70 -10.66
CA SER A 137 -10.59 2.01 -10.98
C SER A 137 -11.79 2.95 -11.08
N CYS A 138 -11.75 4.10 -10.38
CA CYS A 138 -12.87 5.05 -10.32
C CYS A 138 -12.47 6.45 -10.79
N HIS A 139 -11.24 6.85 -10.52
CA HIS A 139 -10.73 8.18 -10.80
C HIS A 139 -9.80 8.18 -12.00
N ASN A 140 -9.78 9.29 -12.73
CA ASN A 140 -8.78 9.55 -13.75
C ASN A 140 -8.08 10.89 -13.48
N THR A 141 -6.95 11.09 -14.13
CA THR A 141 -6.07 12.23 -13.89
C THR A 141 -6.61 13.55 -14.45
N THR A 142 -7.57 13.50 -15.37
CA THR A 142 -8.20 14.70 -15.98
C THR A 142 -9.45 15.18 -15.23
N SER A 143 -10.09 14.31 -14.47
CA SER A 143 -11.40 14.56 -13.86
C SER A 143 -11.55 13.82 -12.52
N PHE A 144 -10.54 13.93 -11.66
CA PHE A 144 -10.44 13.14 -10.43
C PHE A 144 -11.67 13.30 -9.51
N GLY A 145 -12.16 14.53 -9.34
CA GLY A 145 -13.30 14.83 -8.45
C GLY A 145 -14.68 14.39 -8.99
N ASN A 146 -14.77 14.00 -10.25
CA ASN A 146 -16.06 13.69 -10.90
C ASN A 146 -16.42 12.19 -10.87
N ALA A 147 -15.56 11.37 -10.28
CA ALA A 147 -15.86 9.96 -10.09
C ALA A 147 -17.11 9.79 -9.22
N LYS A 148 -18.12 9.11 -9.75
CA LYS A 148 -19.32 8.72 -9.02
C LYS A 148 -19.27 7.23 -8.77
N MET A 149 -19.55 6.82 -7.53
CA MET A 149 -19.73 5.42 -7.21
C MET A 149 -20.90 4.86 -8.04
N ASN A 150 -20.64 3.79 -8.76
CA ASN A 150 -21.63 3.04 -9.53
C ASN A 150 -21.56 1.56 -9.15
N HIS A 151 -22.70 0.97 -8.78
CA HIS A 151 -22.79 -0.44 -8.44
C HIS A 151 -22.87 -1.39 -9.66
N THR A 152 -22.84 -0.86 -10.88
CA THR A 152 -22.86 -1.66 -12.13
C THR A 152 -21.70 -2.66 -12.14
N GLY A 153 -22.00 -3.93 -12.37
CA GLY A 153 -21.03 -5.02 -12.37
C GLY A 153 -20.64 -5.55 -10.98
N ILE A 154 -21.12 -4.93 -9.90
CA ILE A 154 -20.95 -5.45 -8.54
C ILE A 154 -22.11 -6.40 -8.23
N THR A 155 -21.81 -7.68 -8.08
CA THR A 155 -22.81 -8.73 -7.80
C THR A 155 -22.60 -9.44 -6.47
N SER A 156 -21.46 -9.23 -5.80
CA SER A 156 -21.13 -9.88 -4.53
C SER A 156 -20.16 -9.06 -3.69
N GLY A 157 -19.93 -9.49 -2.45
CA GLY A 157 -18.97 -8.87 -1.54
C GLY A 157 -19.43 -7.53 -0.97
N CYS A 158 -20.75 -7.24 -0.95
CA CYS A 158 -21.26 -5.92 -0.55
C CYS A 158 -20.79 -5.53 0.87
N ALA A 159 -20.67 -6.52 1.77
CA ALA A 159 -20.22 -6.33 3.14
C ALA A 159 -18.77 -5.82 3.26
N SER A 160 -17.93 -5.97 2.22
CA SER A 160 -16.60 -5.36 2.23
C SER A 160 -16.66 -3.84 2.20
N CYS A 161 -17.73 -3.27 1.62
CA CYS A 161 -17.95 -1.83 1.49
C CYS A 161 -18.98 -1.31 2.51
N HIS A 162 -20.11 -2.01 2.66
CA HIS A 162 -21.25 -1.62 3.49
C HIS A 162 -21.21 -2.30 4.86
N THR A 163 -20.51 -1.67 5.81
CA THR A 163 -20.28 -2.26 7.14
C THR A 163 -21.27 -1.79 8.21
N LYS A 164 -22.00 -0.69 7.97
CA LYS A 164 -22.87 -0.04 8.98
C LYS A 164 -24.26 0.32 8.46
N ASP A 165 -24.62 -0.23 7.30
CA ASP A 165 -25.80 0.19 6.54
C ASP A 165 -27.06 -0.61 6.92
N LYS A 166 -26.91 -1.65 7.75
CA LYS A 166 -28.04 -2.44 8.25
C LYS A 166 -28.83 -1.62 9.28
N PRO A 167 -30.14 -1.34 9.04
CA PRO A 167 -30.97 -0.71 10.04
C PRO A 167 -31.18 -1.63 11.26
N THR A 168 -31.61 -1.06 12.38
CA THR A 168 -31.87 -1.81 13.62
C THR A 168 -32.97 -2.87 13.47
N SER A 169 -33.89 -2.67 12.54
CA SER A 169 -34.96 -3.60 12.16
C SER A 169 -34.55 -4.63 11.09
N HIS A 170 -33.30 -4.61 10.62
CA HIS A 170 -32.82 -5.61 9.68
C HIS A 170 -32.86 -6.99 10.33
N ILE A 171 -33.37 -8.00 9.61
CA ILE A 171 -33.41 -9.37 10.10
C ILE A 171 -32.00 -9.86 10.48
N GLY A 172 -31.91 -10.66 11.54
CA GLY A 172 -30.66 -11.22 12.07
C GLY A 172 -29.99 -12.24 11.15
N THR A 173 -29.59 -11.84 9.94
CA THR A 173 -28.79 -12.66 9.02
C THR A 173 -27.31 -12.47 9.34
N ASN A 174 -26.86 -12.98 10.49
CA ASN A 174 -25.47 -12.77 10.93
C ASN A 174 -24.45 -13.47 10.03
N THR A 175 -24.88 -14.40 9.17
CA THR A 175 -24.02 -15.20 8.29
C THR A 175 -24.37 -15.11 6.80
N ALA A 176 -25.47 -14.46 6.40
CA ALA A 176 -25.82 -14.34 4.99
C ALA A 176 -25.12 -13.15 4.34
N ASN A 177 -24.56 -13.38 3.15
CA ASN A 177 -24.05 -12.30 2.31
C ASN A 177 -25.20 -11.43 1.82
N CYS A 178 -24.99 -10.11 1.74
CA CYS A 178 -26.02 -9.14 1.37
C CYS A 178 -26.68 -9.46 0.02
N GLU A 179 -25.85 -9.86 -0.95
CA GLU A 179 -26.23 -10.22 -2.32
C GLU A 179 -27.17 -11.43 -2.42
N ASN A 180 -27.33 -12.21 -1.34
CA ASN A 180 -28.30 -13.31 -1.32
C ASN A 180 -29.75 -12.80 -1.26
N CYS A 181 -29.96 -11.59 -0.73
CA CYS A 181 -31.28 -10.99 -0.56
C CYS A 181 -31.43 -9.69 -1.34
N HIS A 182 -30.36 -8.90 -1.41
CA HIS A 182 -30.35 -7.57 -2.00
C HIS A 182 -29.67 -7.58 -3.36
N ASN A 183 -30.13 -6.70 -4.25
CA ASN A 183 -29.44 -6.39 -5.49
C ASN A 183 -29.19 -4.88 -5.59
N THR A 184 -28.30 -4.50 -6.50
CA THR A 184 -27.81 -3.13 -6.62
C THR A 184 -28.82 -2.16 -7.25
N THR A 185 -29.84 -2.68 -7.95
CA THR A 185 -30.90 -1.87 -8.58
C THR A 185 -32.11 -1.64 -7.68
N SER A 186 -32.32 -2.50 -6.68
CA SER A 186 -33.53 -2.51 -5.85
C SER A 186 -33.20 -2.96 -4.43
N PHE A 187 -32.14 -2.39 -3.84
CA PHE A 187 -31.59 -2.83 -2.56
C PHE A 187 -32.63 -2.84 -1.43
N GLY A 188 -33.46 -1.80 -1.32
CA GLY A 188 -34.46 -1.68 -0.25
C GLY A 188 -35.67 -2.61 -0.36
N ASN A 189 -35.84 -3.33 -1.48
CA ASN A 189 -37.05 -4.11 -1.75
C ASN A 189 -36.88 -5.61 -1.47
N ALA A 190 -35.77 -6.01 -0.85
CA ALA A 190 -35.58 -7.39 -0.43
C ALA A 190 -36.67 -7.78 0.58
N ARG A 191 -37.30 -8.93 0.34
CA ARG A 191 -38.31 -9.51 1.24
C ARG A 191 -37.82 -10.84 1.75
N MET A 192 -38.15 -11.13 3.01
CA MET A 192 -37.92 -12.46 3.56
C MET A 192 -38.77 -13.50 2.84
N ASN A 193 -38.15 -14.67 2.59
CA ASN A 193 -38.80 -15.81 1.98
C ASN A 193 -38.68 -17.02 2.92
N HIS A 194 -39.82 -17.58 3.32
CA HIS A 194 -39.88 -18.76 4.20
C HIS A 194 -39.54 -20.08 3.50
N THR A 195 -39.32 -20.07 2.18
CA THR A 195 -38.99 -21.28 1.41
C THR A 195 -37.69 -21.90 1.92
N GLY A 196 -37.75 -23.18 2.31
CA GLY A 196 -36.60 -23.92 2.84
C GLY A 196 -36.38 -23.77 4.35
N ILE A 197 -37.15 -22.91 5.03
CA ILE A 197 -37.14 -22.81 6.50
C ILE A 197 -38.09 -23.87 7.05
N VAL A 198 -37.54 -24.86 7.76
CA VAL A 198 -38.29 -26.00 8.33
C VAL A 198 -38.16 -26.10 9.85
N SER A 199 -37.32 -25.27 10.47
CA SER A 199 -37.12 -25.20 11.92
C SER A 199 -36.42 -23.90 12.32
N GLY A 200 -36.26 -23.66 13.62
CA GLY A 200 -35.52 -22.53 14.16
C GLY A 200 -36.30 -21.21 14.11
N CYS A 201 -37.63 -21.26 13.98
CA CYS A 201 -38.50 -20.09 13.78
C CYS A 201 -38.32 -19.03 14.87
N ALA A 202 -38.12 -19.46 16.13
CA ALA A 202 -37.89 -18.59 17.28
C ALA A 202 -36.61 -17.74 17.19
N THR A 203 -35.67 -18.06 16.30
CA THR A 203 -34.47 -17.23 16.08
C THR A 203 -34.81 -15.89 15.39
N CYS A 204 -35.89 -15.88 14.59
CA CYS A 204 -36.40 -14.69 13.90
C CYS A 204 -37.66 -14.13 14.59
N HIS A 205 -38.58 -15.02 14.99
CA HIS A 205 -39.81 -14.69 15.71
C HIS A 205 -39.57 -14.60 17.22
N ASN A 206 -38.84 -13.57 17.63
CA ASN A 206 -38.40 -13.35 19.02
C ASN A 206 -38.85 -12.00 19.61
N GLY A 207 -39.76 -11.30 18.93
CA GLY A 207 -40.21 -9.95 19.31
C GLY A 207 -39.23 -8.83 18.95
N LYS A 208 -38.03 -9.14 18.44
CA LYS A 208 -37.05 -8.15 17.96
C LYS A 208 -37.06 -8.01 16.44
N PHE A 209 -37.00 -9.11 15.70
CA PHE A 209 -36.95 -9.10 14.23
C PHE A 209 -38.32 -9.36 13.59
N ALA A 210 -39.12 -10.21 14.23
CA ALA A 210 -40.51 -10.49 13.88
C ALA A 210 -41.29 -10.78 15.17
N GLU A 211 -42.62 -10.74 15.08
CA GLU A 211 -43.52 -11.10 16.17
C GLU A 211 -43.21 -12.52 16.67
N GLY A 212 -43.17 -12.70 17.98
CA GLY A 212 -42.88 -13.98 18.62
C GLY A 212 -44.14 -14.73 19.05
N LYS A 213 -44.01 -15.57 20.08
CA LYS A 213 -45.15 -16.23 20.71
C LYS A 213 -46.08 -15.19 21.34
N GLU A 214 -47.37 -15.27 21.04
CA GLU A 214 -48.41 -14.46 21.67
C GLU A 214 -48.58 -14.81 23.15
N GLY A 215 -49.23 -13.94 23.92
CA GLY A 215 -49.30 -14.05 25.38
C GLY A 215 -50.08 -15.28 25.89
N ASP A 216 -50.98 -15.83 25.08
CA ASP A 216 -51.77 -17.03 25.36
C ASP A 216 -51.16 -18.31 24.74
N HIS A 217 -49.97 -18.21 24.12
CA HIS A 217 -49.28 -19.35 23.54
C HIS A 217 -48.89 -20.36 24.64
N PRO A 218 -49.16 -21.67 24.47
CA PRO A 218 -48.77 -22.70 25.44
C PRO A 218 -47.26 -22.69 25.75
N THR A 219 -46.91 -22.87 27.01
CA THR A 219 -45.51 -23.00 27.42
C THR A 219 -44.93 -24.29 26.85
N THR A 220 -44.04 -24.15 25.87
CA THR A 220 -43.36 -25.29 25.21
C THR A 220 -41.96 -24.91 24.75
N ALA A 221 -41.05 -25.89 24.81
CA ALA A 221 -39.71 -25.82 24.26
C ALA A 221 -39.61 -26.46 22.86
N ALA A 222 -40.70 -27.06 22.36
CA ALA A 222 -40.77 -27.61 21.01
C ALA A 222 -40.53 -26.51 19.95
N ASP A 223 -39.96 -26.92 18.82
CA ASP A 223 -39.84 -26.03 17.66
C ASP A 223 -41.24 -25.73 17.08
N CYS A 224 -41.42 -24.53 16.55
CA CYS A 224 -42.69 -24.10 15.96
C CYS A 224 -43.15 -25.04 14.84
N SER A 225 -42.23 -25.65 14.08
CA SER A 225 -42.56 -26.55 12.97
C SER A 225 -43.21 -27.86 13.38
N GLN A 226 -43.20 -28.20 14.68
CA GLN A 226 -43.91 -29.37 15.20
C GLN A 226 -45.43 -29.14 15.31
N CYS A 227 -45.87 -27.88 15.36
CA CYS A 227 -47.27 -27.51 15.55
C CYS A 227 -47.81 -26.55 14.48
N HIS A 228 -46.94 -25.88 13.72
CA HIS A 228 -47.31 -24.87 12.74
C HIS A 228 -46.70 -25.17 11.37
N ASN A 229 -47.44 -24.80 10.32
CA ASN A 229 -46.91 -24.74 8.97
C ASN A 229 -45.84 -23.64 8.85
N THR A 230 -44.62 -23.98 8.42
CA THR A 230 -43.52 -23.01 8.40
C THR A 230 -43.59 -21.94 7.30
N ARG A 231 -44.56 -22.02 6.37
CA ARG A 231 -44.78 -21.02 5.31
C ARG A 231 -45.96 -20.09 5.57
N THR A 232 -47.03 -20.60 6.18
CA THR A 232 -48.28 -19.87 6.42
C THR A 232 -48.54 -19.59 7.89
N PHE A 233 -47.82 -20.27 8.78
CA PHE A 233 -47.96 -20.23 10.25
C PHE A 233 -49.32 -20.65 10.79
N ASP A 234 -50.17 -21.23 9.92
CA ASP A 234 -51.41 -21.88 10.29
C ASP A 234 -51.14 -23.20 11.04
N LYS A 235 -52.10 -23.61 11.87
CA LYS A 235 -52.09 -24.87 12.63
C LYS A 235 -52.39 -26.06 11.72
#